data_AF-A0A851J0Z0-F1
#
_entry.id   AF-A0A851J0Z0-F1
#
_cell.length_a   1.000
_cell.length_b   1.000
_cell.length_c   1.000
_cell.angle_alpha   90.00
_cell.angle_beta   90.00
_cell.angle_gamma   90.00
#
_symmetry.space_group_name_H-M   'P 1'
#
loop_
_entity.id
_entity.type
_entity.pdbx_description
1 polymer ?
#
loop_
_entity_poly.entity_id
_entity_poly.type
_entity_poly.pdbx_seq_one_letter_code
_entity_poly.pdbx_strand_id
1 'polypeptide(L)'
;MKDTTDIIKRQILEFESEALQKFFKENILESFEEIEKYLEQRINIIEKKVEETLNTEKKKLDICMTVMSEEEYRLNDGVFSPVDMVDFSDKTKKGINIRNIITKKNMVVQTVYMELSDEEIKNLENRKFNSYIEKNGEKFPVKIRIEKNKKYNEKIQELYYLFQKNGREWKTINSFYNDNFYDIILDEFEKEYIDLQDIQNFEYDLEEMEIKAKKNVFLVWNINRISVQSEDFVQPDEERIVYKYRLDYNQNRNILINSSNNKPFFLVYRDEAENINVLSNEKQDLIWEVWEFMDFSNIKYEKELDFKIYSNAQINERIVNLNNKIRTKVELNRFLNSYRIFEGLKVDKIYPEIFNGTKYLKLKKLNEFIKFDFDLDERLKQGVTLKIKNNNIPKEEFVKLMSFFVSELEYSYPQYNFKVVDEYVE
;
A
#
# COMPACT_ATOMS: atom_id res chain seq x y z
N MET A 1 -15.44 -36.43 21.06
CA MET A 1 -16.02 -37.60 20.37
C MET A 1 -15.52 -38.92 20.97
N LYS A 2 -14.21 -39.08 21.26
CA LYS A 2 -13.69 -40.28 21.98
C LYS A 2 -14.49 -40.77 23.20
N ASP A 3 -15.05 -39.87 24.02
CA ASP A 3 -15.88 -40.29 25.18
C ASP A 3 -17.25 -40.88 24.79
N THR A 4 -17.82 -40.50 23.65
CA THR A 4 -19.21 -40.84 23.30
C THR A 4 -19.34 -42.29 22.86
N THR A 5 -18.38 -42.79 22.09
CA THR A 5 -18.34 -44.19 21.62
C THR A 5 -18.05 -45.17 22.77
N ASP A 6 -17.20 -44.78 23.72
CA ASP A 6 -16.94 -45.57 24.93
C ASP A 6 -18.16 -45.63 25.86
N ILE A 7 -18.95 -44.56 25.96
CA ILE A 7 -20.21 -44.55 26.71
C ILE A 7 -21.25 -45.48 26.07
N ILE A 8 -21.40 -45.43 24.74
CA ILE A 8 -22.33 -46.30 24.00
C ILE A 8 -21.91 -47.78 24.14
N LYS A 9 -20.61 -48.08 24.04
CA LYS A 9 -20.07 -49.44 24.25
C LYS A 9 -20.39 -49.96 25.65
N ARG A 10 -20.24 -49.13 26.69
CA ARG A 10 -20.60 -49.50 28.07
C ARG A 10 -22.08 -49.76 28.24
N GLN A 11 -22.95 -48.91 27.69
CA GLN A 11 -24.40 -49.12 27.77
C GLN A 11 -24.88 -50.38 27.03
N ILE A 12 -24.26 -50.70 25.89
CA ILE A 12 -24.57 -51.95 25.17
C ILE A 12 -24.17 -53.17 26.00
N LEU A 13 -23.04 -53.12 26.71
CA LEU A 13 -22.58 -54.19 27.59
C LEU A 13 -23.44 -54.37 28.86
N GLU A 14 -24.25 -53.38 29.22
CA GLU A 14 -25.19 -53.44 30.35
C GLU A 14 -26.52 -54.13 29.99
N PHE A 15 -26.78 -54.46 28.72
CA PHE A 15 -28.00 -55.17 28.34
C PHE A 15 -27.98 -56.63 28.80
N GLU A 16 -29.03 -57.11 29.45
CA GLU A 16 -29.13 -58.51 29.92
C GLU A 16 -29.31 -59.53 28.79
N SER A 17 -29.79 -59.11 27.61
CA SER A 17 -30.06 -60.00 26.47
C SER A 17 -28.93 -59.98 25.44
N GLU A 18 -28.30 -61.13 25.23
CA GLU A 18 -27.23 -61.34 24.25
C GLU A 18 -27.68 -61.06 22.80
N ALA A 19 -28.95 -61.31 22.50
CA ALA A 19 -29.55 -60.98 21.21
C ALA A 19 -29.68 -59.46 20.99
N LEU A 20 -30.04 -58.70 22.03
CA LEU A 20 -30.03 -57.23 21.97
C LEU A 20 -28.61 -56.70 21.85
N GLN A 21 -27.65 -57.22 22.63
CA GLN A 21 -26.26 -56.82 22.53
C GLN A 21 -25.73 -56.99 21.10
N LYS A 22 -26.00 -58.14 20.49
CA LYS A 22 -25.59 -58.43 19.11
C LYS A 22 -26.28 -57.49 18.10
N PHE A 23 -27.59 -57.30 18.23
CA PHE A 23 -28.34 -56.39 17.34
C PHE A 23 -27.83 -54.94 17.41
N PHE A 24 -27.61 -54.40 18.61
CA PHE A 24 -27.13 -53.03 18.80
C PHE A 24 -25.65 -52.88 18.38
N LYS A 25 -24.83 -53.90 18.61
CA LYS A 25 -23.44 -53.91 18.13
C LYS A 25 -23.36 -53.90 16.60
N GLU A 26 -24.14 -54.75 15.93
CA GLU A 26 -24.07 -54.89 14.47
C GLU A 26 -24.77 -53.73 13.73
N ASN A 27 -25.86 -53.16 14.25
CA ASN A 27 -26.62 -52.14 13.51
C ASN A 27 -26.34 -50.71 13.96
N ILE A 28 -26.14 -50.48 15.26
CA ILE A 28 -26.07 -49.13 15.82
C ILE A 28 -24.63 -48.73 16.03
N LEU A 29 -23.81 -49.57 16.65
CA LEU A 29 -22.41 -49.25 16.90
C LEU A 29 -21.62 -49.06 15.59
N GLU A 30 -21.77 -49.97 14.61
CA GLU A 30 -21.11 -49.82 13.30
C GLU A 30 -21.55 -48.55 12.57
N SER A 31 -22.86 -48.24 12.54
CA SER A 31 -23.38 -47.00 11.97
C SER A 31 -22.84 -45.74 12.67
N PHE A 32 -22.71 -45.77 14.01
CA PHE A 32 -22.14 -44.66 14.77
C PHE A 32 -20.64 -44.50 14.54
N GLU A 33 -19.89 -45.60 14.43
CA GLU A 33 -18.46 -45.56 14.10
C GLU A 33 -18.23 -45.01 12.68
N GLU A 34 -19.10 -45.33 11.72
CA GLU A 34 -19.06 -44.73 10.38
C GLU A 34 -19.36 -43.22 10.40
N ILE A 35 -20.36 -42.79 11.17
CA ILE A 35 -20.69 -41.36 11.34
C ILE A 35 -19.55 -40.62 12.05
N GLU A 36 -18.98 -41.19 13.11
CA GLU A 36 -17.85 -40.60 13.83
C GLU A 36 -16.66 -40.41 12.89
N LYS A 37 -16.31 -41.45 12.12
CA LYS A 37 -15.24 -41.37 11.12
C LYS A 37 -15.52 -40.31 10.06
N TYR A 38 -16.76 -40.21 9.57
CA TYR A 38 -17.15 -39.16 8.63
C TYR A 38 -17.02 -37.76 9.25
N LEU A 39 -17.46 -37.57 10.50
CA LEU A 39 -17.35 -36.30 11.21
C LEU A 39 -15.89 -35.91 11.48
N GLU A 40 -15.05 -36.85 11.92
CA GLU A 40 -13.62 -36.64 12.09
C GLU A 40 -12.95 -36.22 10.78
N GLN A 41 -13.28 -36.89 9.67
CA GLN A 41 -12.79 -36.50 8.34
C GLN A 41 -13.25 -35.08 7.95
N ARG A 42 -14.51 -34.74 8.21
CA ARG A 42 -15.05 -33.40 7.92
C ARG A 42 -14.40 -32.32 8.78
N ILE A 43 -14.20 -32.57 10.06
CA ILE A 43 -13.50 -31.66 10.98
C ILE A 43 -12.06 -31.44 10.52
N ASN A 44 -11.32 -32.52 10.22
CA ASN A 44 -9.94 -32.40 9.73
C ASN A 44 -9.85 -31.58 8.43
N ILE A 45 -10.81 -31.75 7.51
CA ILE A 45 -10.88 -30.94 6.28
C ILE A 45 -11.12 -29.46 6.60
N ILE A 46 -11.97 -29.15 7.58
CA ILE A 46 -12.25 -27.78 8.01
C ILE A 46 -11.03 -27.16 8.69
N GLU A 47 -10.43 -27.86 9.65
CA GLU A 47 -9.23 -27.41 10.36
C GLU A 47 -8.10 -27.08 9.38
N LYS A 48 -7.85 -27.98 8.43
CA LYS A 48 -6.84 -27.77 7.38
C LYS A 48 -7.12 -26.53 6.52
N LYS A 49 -8.38 -26.30 6.11
CA LYS A 49 -8.76 -25.08 5.37
C LYS A 49 -8.61 -23.80 6.20
N VAL A 50 -8.90 -23.88 7.50
CA VAL A 50 -8.70 -22.75 8.43
C VAL A 50 -7.21 -22.44 8.55
N GLU A 51 -6.36 -23.45 8.71
CA GLU A 51 -4.90 -23.27 8.74
C GLU A 51 -4.34 -22.66 7.45
N GLU A 52 -4.78 -23.13 6.27
CA GLU A 52 -4.44 -22.57 4.96
C GLU A 52 -4.77 -21.06 4.87
N THR A 53 -5.95 -20.69 5.36
CA THR A 53 -6.41 -19.29 5.37
C THR A 53 -5.57 -18.43 6.33
N LEU A 54 -5.35 -18.90 7.56
CA LEU A 54 -4.61 -18.17 8.60
C LEU A 54 -3.11 -18.02 8.30
N ASN A 55 -2.48 -19.01 7.67
CA ASN A 55 -1.07 -18.91 7.27
C ASN A 55 -0.87 -17.88 6.16
N THR A 56 -1.90 -17.65 5.34
CA THR A 56 -1.88 -16.62 4.30
C THR A 56 -1.86 -15.22 4.93
N GLU A 57 -2.55 -14.99 6.05
CA GLU A 57 -2.64 -13.69 6.76
C GLU A 57 -1.28 -13.17 7.28
N LYS A 58 -0.33 -14.05 7.62
CA LYS A 58 0.89 -13.67 8.38
C LYS A 58 2.07 -13.13 7.56
N LYS A 59 2.00 -13.09 6.23
CA LYS A 59 3.18 -12.66 5.43
C LYS A 59 3.24 -11.14 5.25
N LYS A 60 4.43 -10.56 5.47
CA LYS A 60 4.68 -9.11 5.56
C LYS A 60 4.50 -8.38 4.22
N LEU A 61 3.58 -7.42 4.18
CA LEU A 61 3.36 -6.54 3.03
C LEU A 61 3.99 -5.17 3.29
N ASP A 62 5.25 -5.16 3.71
CA ASP A 62 5.98 -3.92 3.94
C ASP A 62 6.36 -3.26 2.62
N ILE A 63 6.27 -1.94 2.59
CA ILE A 63 6.46 -1.10 1.41
C ILE A 63 7.60 -0.13 1.67
N CYS A 64 8.52 -0.06 0.72
CA CYS A 64 9.55 0.97 0.67
C CYS A 64 9.44 1.78 -0.62
N MET A 65 9.81 3.06 -0.52
CA MET A 65 9.79 4.01 -1.61
C MET A 65 11.08 4.80 -1.64
N THR A 66 11.52 5.15 -2.84
CA THR A 66 12.63 6.09 -3.07
C THR A 66 12.48 6.73 -4.44
N VAL A 67 13.39 7.65 -4.76
CA VAL A 67 13.51 8.29 -6.07
C VAL A 67 14.76 7.74 -6.74
N MET A 68 14.66 7.36 -8.01
CA MET A 68 15.79 6.83 -8.77
C MET A 68 15.88 7.49 -10.13
N SER A 69 17.11 7.63 -10.62
CA SER A 69 17.42 7.80 -12.03
C SER A 69 17.23 6.48 -12.80
N GLU A 70 17.26 6.56 -14.13
CA GLU A 70 17.19 5.36 -14.98
C GLU A 70 18.37 4.40 -14.72
N GLU A 71 19.56 4.94 -14.48
CA GLU A 71 20.78 4.14 -14.23
C GLU A 71 20.68 3.39 -12.91
N GLU A 72 20.32 4.09 -11.82
CA GLU A 72 20.13 3.47 -10.50
C GLU A 72 19.02 2.41 -10.53
N TYR A 73 17.91 2.70 -11.22
CA TYR A 73 16.81 1.74 -11.36
C TYR A 73 17.27 0.46 -12.05
N ARG A 74 18.02 0.55 -13.15
CA ARG A 74 18.54 -0.63 -13.88
C ARG A 74 19.52 -1.45 -13.03
N LEU A 75 20.30 -0.82 -12.16
CA LEU A 75 21.21 -1.52 -11.23
C LEU A 75 20.47 -2.24 -10.10
N ASN A 76 19.26 -1.79 -9.78
CA ASN A 76 18.41 -2.36 -8.74
C ASN A 76 17.15 -3.05 -9.31
N ASP A 77 17.23 -3.47 -10.58
CA ASP A 77 16.15 -4.18 -11.26
C ASP A 77 15.82 -5.48 -10.49
N GLY A 78 14.53 -5.78 -10.39
CA GLY A 78 14.01 -6.89 -9.61
C GLY A 78 13.77 -6.63 -8.13
N VAL A 79 14.17 -5.49 -7.56
CA VAL A 79 13.69 -5.06 -6.22
C VAL A 79 12.66 -3.95 -6.33
N PHE A 80 12.95 -2.96 -7.17
CA PHE A 80 12.10 -1.80 -7.35
C PHE A 80 11.31 -1.87 -8.66
N SER A 81 10.20 -1.15 -8.69
CA SER A 81 9.41 -0.91 -9.89
C SER A 81 8.93 0.55 -9.87
N PRO A 82 8.77 1.21 -11.02
CA PRO A 82 8.15 2.53 -11.09
C PRO A 82 6.76 2.49 -10.46
N VAL A 83 6.44 3.48 -9.62
CA VAL A 83 5.07 3.64 -9.07
C VAL A 83 4.07 3.88 -10.20
N ASP A 84 4.53 4.56 -11.26
CA ASP A 84 3.81 4.72 -12.50
C ASP A 84 4.71 4.43 -13.72
N MET A 85 4.32 3.44 -14.52
CA MET A 85 5.07 3.01 -15.70
C MET A 85 5.07 4.06 -16.82
N VAL A 86 4.09 4.97 -16.84
CA VAL A 86 4.05 6.07 -17.81
C VAL A 86 5.19 7.05 -17.56
N ASP A 87 5.48 7.43 -16.31
CA ASP A 87 6.62 8.30 -16.00
C ASP A 87 7.96 7.69 -16.42
N PHE A 88 8.16 6.40 -16.18
CA PHE A 88 9.36 5.70 -16.60
C PHE A 88 9.48 5.68 -18.13
N SER A 89 8.39 5.37 -18.83
CA SER A 89 8.35 5.36 -20.29
C SER A 89 8.57 6.75 -20.89
N ASP A 90 8.03 7.80 -20.25
CA ASP A 90 8.14 9.17 -20.75
C ASP A 90 9.55 9.74 -20.51
N LYS A 91 10.26 9.32 -19.44
CA LYS A 91 11.65 9.71 -19.18
C LYS A 91 12.68 8.99 -20.06
N THR A 92 12.37 7.78 -20.51
CA THR A 92 13.27 6.97 -21.35
C THR A 92 13.14 7.27 -22.85
N LYS A 93 12.03 7.89 -23.27
CA LYS A 93 11.82 8.31 -24.66
C LYS A 93 12.62 9.57 -24.98
N LYS A 94 13.27 9.58 -26.16
CA LYS A 94 13.91 10.78 -26.71
C LYS A 94 12.87 11.62 -27.44
N GLY A 95 12.64 12.83 -26.95
CA GLY A 95 11.69 13.78 -27.54
C GLY A 95 10.25 13.55 -27.10
N ILE A 96 9.41 14.54 -27.38
CA ILE A 96 8.03 14.61 -26.89
C ILE A 96 7.07 14.66 -28.07
N ASN A 97 6.02 13.84 -28.03
CA ASN A 97 4.92 13.95 -28.98
C ASN A 97 3.83 14.88 -28.42
N ILE A 98 3.80 16.12 -28.93
CA ILE A 98 2.93 17.17 -28.40
C ILE A 98 1.45 16.88 -28.68
N ARG A 99 1.09 16.16 -29.74
CA ARG A 99 -0.31 15.72 -29.96
C ARG A 99 -0.78 14.83 -28.84
N ASN A 100 0.03 13.85 -28.44
CA ASN A 100 -0.32 12.98 -27.34
C ASN A 100 -0.58 13.79 -26.07
N ILE A 101 0.24 14.81 -25.80
CA ILE A 101 0.03 15.72 -24.66
C ILE A 101 -1.26 16.52 -24.78
N ILE A 102 -1.53 17.14 -25.93
CA ILE A 102 -2.75 17.95 -26.13
C ILE A 102 -4.00 17.08 -26.05
N THR A 103 -3.93 15.84 -26.53
CA THR A 103 -5.05 14.88 -26.42
C THR A 103 -5.24 14.34 -25.01
N LYS A 104 -4.18 14.34 -24.17
CA LYS A 104 -4.31 14.01 -22.75
C LYS A 104 -5.04 15.15 -22.05
N LYS A 105 -6.06 14.80 -21.26
CA LYS A 105 -6.91 15.76 -20.54
C LYS A 105 -6.13 16.70 -19.61
N ASN A 106 -4.95 16.31 -19.15
CA ASN A 106 -4.12 17.06 -18.20
C ASN A 106 -2.96 17.84 -18.84
N MET A 107 -2.69 17.67 -20.15
CA MET A 107 -1.61 18.36 -20.87
C MET A 107 -0.24 18.32 -20.18
N VAL A 108 0.03 17.25 -19.42
CA VAL A 108 1.31 17.06 -18.71
C VAL A 108 2.39 16.72 -19.73
N VAL A 109 3.44 17.53 -19.74
CA VAL A 109 4.63 17.38 -20.56
C VAL A 109 5.61 16.42 -19.90
N GLN A 110 5.95 16.68 -18.64
CA GLN A 110 6.91 15.90 -17.87
C GLN A 110 6.67 16.07 -16.37
N THR A 111 6.97 15.02 -15.61
CA THR A 111 7.02 15.06 -14.14
C THR A 111 8.46 15.29 -13.68
N VAL A 112 8.70 16.29 -12.84
CA VAL A 112 10.03 16.65 -12.28
C VAL A 112 10.02 16.58 -10.76
N TYR A 113 11.19 16.33 -10.18
CA TYR A 113 11.38 16.35 -8.74
C TYR A 113 12.03 17.68 -8.31
N MET A 114 11.45 18.35 -7.30
CA MET A 114 11.95 19.61 -6.73
C MET A 114 11.71 19.65 -5.21
N GLU A 115 12.74 20.06 -4.46
CA GLU A 115 12.62 20.38 -3.03
C GLU A 115 12.37 21.88 -2.87
N LEU A 116 11.10 22.22 -2.63
CA LEU A 116 10.63 23.61 -2.56
C LEU A 116 10.10 23.91 -1.16
N SER A 117 10.38 25.14 -0.71
CA SER A 117 9.81 25.69 0.52
C SER A 117 8.32 26.05 0.35
N ASP A 118 7.60 26.19 1.47
CA ASP A 118 6.20 26.64 1.48
C ASP A 118 5.98 27.97 0.71
N GLU A 119 6.96 28.87 0.74
CA GLU A 119 6.90 30.17 0.05
C GLU A 119 7.06 29.99 -1.47
N GLU A 120 8.00 29.16 -1.89
CA GLU A 120 8.22 28.84 -3.31
C GLU A 120 7.02 28.13 -3.91
N ILE A 121 6.40 27.21 -3.18
CA ILE A 121 5.18 26.51 -3.63
C ILE A 121 4.05 27.52 -3.88
N LYS A 122 3.85 28.50 -2.98
CA LYS A 122 2.85 29.55 -3.18
C LYS A 122 3.15 30.44 -4.38
N ASN A 123 4.43 30.73 -4.62
CA ASN A 123 4.84 31.53 -5.76
C ASN A 123 4.58 30.80 -7.11
N LEU A 124 4.47 29.46 -7.11
CA LEU A 124 4.16 28.68 -8.31
C LEU A 124 2.68 28.68 -8.69
N GLU A 125 1.74 28.85 -7.75
CA GLU A 125 0.29 28.63 -7.96
C GLU A 125 -0.32 29.45 -9.12
N ASN A 126 0.31 30.57 -9.52
CA ASN A 126 -0.16 31.41 -10.64
C ASN A 126 0.95 31.83 -11.61
N ARG A 127 2.14 31.23 -11.49
CA ARG A 127 3.28 31.61 -12.32
C ARG A 127 3.27 30.83 -13.64
N LYS A 128 3.53 31.55 -14.73
CA LYS A 128 3.73 30.97 -16.05
C LYS A 128 5.18 31.19 -16.45
N PHE A 129 5.80 30.15 -17.00
CA PHE A 129 7.17 30.20 -17.49
C PHE A 129 7.14 30.23 -19.02
N ASN A 130 8.04 31.03 -19.59
CA ASN A 130 8.21 31.07 -21.04
C ASN A 130 9.02 29.85 -21.49
N SER A 131 8.57 29.19 -22.54
CA SER A 131 9.23 27.99 -23.07
C SER A 131 9.09 27.94 -24.58
N TYR A 132 9.81 27.01 -25.23
CA TYR A 132 9.78 26.90 -26.67
C TYR A 132 9.83 25.46 -27.15
N ILE A 133 8.98 25.16 -28.12
CA ILE A 133 8.98 23.90 -28.84
C ILE A 133 9.92 24.06 -30.04
N GLU A 134 10.91 23.20 -30.18
CA GLU A 134 11.74 23.16 -31.38
C GLU A 134 11.19 22.13 -32.38
N LYS A 135 10.85 22.60 -33.58
CA LYS A 135 10.42 21.76 -34.70
C LYS A 135 11.18 22.20 -35.95
N ASN A 136 11.91 21.26 -36.57
CA ASN A 136 12.70 21.49 -37.79
C ASN A 136 13.66 22.69 -37.71
N GLY A 137 14.20 22.99 -36.52
CA GLY A 137 15.09 24.13 -36.27
C GLY A 137 14.39 25.46 -36.00
N GLU A 138 13.06 25.53 -36.08
CA GLU A 138 12.26 26.69 -35.68
C GLU A 138 11.78 26.55 -34.23
N LYS A 139 11.85 27.65 -33.46
CA LYS A 139 11.42 27.72 -32.06
C LYS A 139 10.06 28.39 -31.95
N PHE A 140 9.07 27.65 -31.46
CA PHE A 140 7.70 28.11 -31.28
C PHE A 140 7.43 28.43 -29.81
N PRO A 141 6.99 29.67 -29.48
CA PRO A 141 6.78 30.07 -28.10
C PRO A 141 5.56 29.36 -27.50
N VAL A 142 5.73 28.87 -26.28
CA VAL A 142 4.65 28.32 -25.45
C VAL A 142 4.81 28.76 -24.01
N LYS A 143 3.74 28.67 -23.23
CA LYS A 143 3.80 28.84 -21.78
C LYS A 143 3.53 27.54 -21.07
N ILE A 144 4.28 27.31 -20.00
CA ILE A 144 4.08 26.20 -19.09
C ILE A 144 3.73 26.71 -17.70
N ARG A 145 3.02 25.88 -16.95
CA ARG A 145 2.82 26.02 -15.51
C ARG A 145 3.34 24.79 -14.78
N ILE A 146 3.74 24.99 -13.53
CA ILE A 146 4.20 23.91 -12.66
C ILE A 146 3.09 23.65 -11.63
N GLU A 147 2.62 22.42 -11.56
CA GLU A 147 1.60 22.03 -10.57
C GLU A 147 2.07 20.85 -9.74
N LYS A 148 1.59 20.76 -8.49
CA LYS A 148 1.92 19.64 -7.61
C LYS A 148 1.33 18.34 -8.15
N ASN A 149 2.17 17.32 -8.32
CA ASN A 149 1.74 16.01 -8.79
C ASN A 149 0.86 15.34 -7.73
N LYS A 150 -0.33 14.88 -8.12
CA LYS A 150 -1.26 14.14 -7.24
C LYS A 150 -1.29 12.64 -7.54
N LYS A 151 -0.82 12.24 -8.72
CA LYS A 151 -0.90 10.87 -9.24
C LYS A 151 -0.29 9.83 -8.30
N TYR A 152 0.85 10.12 -7.67
CA TYR A 152 1.46 9.16 -6.74
C TYR A 152 0.62 8.92 -5.48
N ASN A 153 -0.10 9.93 -4.98
CA ASN A 153 -1.02 9.77 -3.84
C ASN A 153 -2.27 8.98 -4.27
N GLU A 154 -2.77 9.21 -5.48
CA GLU A 154 -3.88 8.42 -6.06
C GLU A 154 -3.49 6.93 -6.21
N LYS A 155 -2.24 6.63 -6.58
CA LYS A 155 -1.72 5.25 -6.65
C LYS A 155 -1.63 4.58 -5.28
N ILE A 156 -1.27 5.33 -4.23
CA ILE A 156 -1.33 4.84 -2.85
C ILE A 156 -2.77 4.57 -2.43
N GLN A 157 -3.72 5.43 -2.79
CA GLN A 157 -5.14 5.22 -2.52
C GLN A 157 -5.70 3.99 -3.26
N GLU A 158 -5.32 3.77 -4.52
CA GLU A 158 -5.66 2.55 -5.28
C GLU A 158 -5.18 1.29 -4.54
N LEU A 159 -3.94 1.34 -4.05
CA LEU A 159 -3.36 0.25 -3.27
C LEU A 159 -4.12 0.02 -1.96
N TYR A 160 -4.57 1.05 -1.25
CA TYR A 160 -5.41 0.90 -0.05
C TYR A 160 -6.68 0.08 -0.31
N TYR A 161 -7.43 0.41 -1.37
CA TYR A 161 -8.63 -0.35 -1.72
C TYR A 161 -8.29 -1.80 -2.12
N LEU A 162 -7.12 -2.02 -2.70
CA LEU A 162 -6.62 -3.35 -3.00
C LEU A 162 -6.34 -4.16 -1.73
N PHE A 163 -5.74 -3.56 -0.70
CA PHE A 163 -5.57 -4.19 0.62
C PHE A 163 -6.92 -4.62 1.20
N GLN A 164 -7.91 -3.72 1.19
CA GLN A 164 -9.27 -4.03 1.67
C GLN A 164 -9.91 -5.19 0.91
N LYS A 165 -9.83 -5.17 -0.43
CA LYS A 165 -10.40 -6.22 -1.30
C LYS A 165 -9.80 -7.59 -1.01
N ASN A 166 -8.52 -7.64 -0.64
CA ASN A 166 -7.81 -8.87 -0.30
C ASN A 166 -7.93 -9.26 1.19
N GLY A 167 -8.75 -8.55 1.98
CA GLY A 167 -8.91 -8.82 3.41
C GLY A 167 -7.62 -8.57 4.22
N ARG A 168 -6.75 -7.68 3.74
CA ARG A 168 -5.47 -7.35 4.38
C ARG A 168 -5.56 -6.05 5.16
N GLU A 169 -4.93 -6.02 6.33
CA GLU A 169 -4.79 -4.82 7.12
C GLU A 169 -3.89 -3.80 6.40
N TRP A 170 -4.36 -2.56 6.31
CA TRP A 170 -3.57 -1.46 5.78
C TRP A 170 -2.50 -1.02 6.79
N LYS A 171 -1.32 -0.69 6.29
CA LYS A 171 -0.30 0.06 7.02
C LYS A 171 -0.03 1.35 6.27
N THR A 172 0.12 2.47 6.98
CA THR A 172 0.47 3.74 6.35
C THR A 172 1.73 3.56 5.53
N ILE A 173 1.75 4.10 4.32
CA ILE A 173 2.95 4.11 3.47
C ILE A 173 3.76 5.35 3.80
N ASN A 174 5.07 5.18 3.95
CA ASN A 174 5.98 6.32 4.11
C ASN A 174 6.24 6.99 2.75
N SER A 175 5.33 7.88 2.35
CA SER A 175 5.36 8.60 1.08
C SER A 175 6.27 9.85 1.12
N PHE A 176 7.48 9.70 1.67
CA PHE A 176 8.40 10.81 2.00
C PHE A 176 8.67 11.76 0.81
N TYR A 177 8.75 11.21 -0.40
CA TYR A 177 9.12 11.95 -1.61
C TYR A 177 7.94 12.40 -2.48
N ASN A 178 6.73 11.86 -2.28
CA ASN A 178 5.60 12.07 -3.19
C ASN A 178 5.30 13.56 -3.44
N ASP A 179 5.37 14.37 -2.39
CA ASP A 179 5.02 15.80 -2.44
C ASP A 179 6.10 16.68 -3.08
N ASN A 180 7.27 16.12 -3.38
CA ASN A 180 8.35 16.80 -4.09
C ASN A 180 8.24 16.64 -5.61
N PHE A 181 7.24 15.92 -6.12
CA PHE A 181 7.02 15.79 -7.56
C PHE A 181 6.03 16.83 -8.06
N TYR A 182 6.36 17.41 -9.22
CA TYR A 182 5.57 18.43 -9.88
C TYR A 182 5.42 18.10 -11.35
N ASP A 183 4.23 18.35 -11.88
CA ASP A 183 3.91 18.22 -13.29
C ASP A 183 4.18 19.55 -13.99
N ILE A 184 4.93 19.48 -15.09
CA ILE A 184 5.07 20.57 -16.04
C ILE A 184 3.93 20.45 -17.02
N ILE A 185 3.03 21.42 -17.01
CA ILE A 185 1.79 21.40 -17.80
C ILE A 185 1.91 22.46 -18.89
N LEU A 186 1.61 22.05 -20.12
CA LEU A 186 1.47 22.98 -21.24
C LEU A 186 0.19 23.80 -21.06
N ASP A 187 0.32 25.12 -20.94
CA ASP A 187 -0.77 26.02 -20.57
C ASP A 187 -1.28 26.87 -21.74
N GLU A 188 -0.37 27.59 -22.42
CA GLU A 188 -0.70 28.42 -23.59
C GLU A 188 0.16 28.01 -24.78
N PHE A 189 -0.48 27.75 -25.91
CA PHE A 189 0.19 27.42 -27.17
C PHE A 189 -0.71 27.79 -28.36
N GLU A 190 -0.08 28.22 -29.46
CA GLU A 190 -0.79 28.44 -30.71
C GLU A 190 -0.88 27.11 -31.48
N LYS A 191 -2.11 26.67 -31.75
CA LYS A 191 -2.40 25.38 -32.41
C LYS A 191 -1.80 25.28 -33.82
N GLU A 192 -1.58 26.41 -34.47
CA GLU A 192 -1.07 26.51 -35.84
C GLU A 192 0.41 26.10 -35.96
N TYR A 193 1.17 26.17 -34.85
CA TYR A 193 2.60 25.84 -34.84
C TYR A 193 2.94 24.39 -34.53
N ILE A 194 1.93 23.59 -34.18
CA ILE A 194 2.15 22.21 -33.73
C ILE A 194 1.73 21.29 -34.88
N ASP A 195 2.68 20.77 -35.66
CA ASP A 195 2.36 19.55 -36.43
C ASP A 195 2.21 18.43 -35.43
N LEU A 196 1.00 17.91 -35.37
CA LEU A 196 0.59 16.97 -34.36
C LEU A 196 1.14 15.54 -34.64
N GLN A 197 1.90 15.29 -35.71
CA GLN A 197 2.29 13.91 -36.06
C GLN A 197 3.72 13.53 -35.66
N ASP A 198 4.64 14.49 -35.59
CA ASP A 198 6.07 14.20 -35.37
C ASP A 198 6.51 14.36 -33.91
N ILE A 199 7.55 13.61 -33.53
CA ILE A 199 8.25 13.77 -32.26
C ILE A 199 9.09 15.05 -32.34
N GLN A 200 8.92 15.96 -31.38
CA GLN A 200 9.59 17.26 -31.34
C GLN A 200 10.45 17.37 -30.07
N ASN A 201 11.46 18.23 -30.11
CA ASN A 201 12.23 18.56 -28.92
C ASN A 201 11.50 19.66 -28.16
N PHE A 202 11.24 19.42 -26.88
CA PHE A 202 10.59 20.38 -26.00
C PHE A 202 11.66 20.95 -25.06
N GLU A 203 12.02 22.21 -25.25
CA GLU A 203 12.96 22.91 -24.39
C GLU A 203 12.19 23.91 -23.53
N TYR A 204 12.44 23.86 -22.22
CA TYR A 204 11.83 24.77 -21.27
C TYR A 204 12.87 25.23 -20.26
N ASP A 205 12.70 26.49 -19.86
CA ASP A 205 13.49 27.12 -18.82
C ASP A 205 12.58 27.34 -17.61
N LEU A 206 12.94 26.76 -16.47
CA LEU A 206 12.24 26.99 -15.21
C LEU A 206 12.80 28.19 -14.43
N GLU A 207 13.60 29.04 -15.10
CA GLU A 207 14.23 30.23 -14.54
C GLU A 207 15.06 29.86 -13.30
N GLU A 208 14.86 30.51 -12.15
CA GLU A 208 15.58 30.19 -10.93
C GLU A 208 15.31 28.77 -10.38
N MET A 209 14.20 28.14 -10.79
CA MET A 209 13.79 26.83 -10.31
C MET A 209 14.55 25.69 -11.01
N GLU A 210 15.20 25.97 -12.13
CA GLU A 210 15.95 25.00 -12.92
C GLU A 210 17.07 24.33 -12.09
N ILE A 211 17.71 25.10 -11.20
CA ILE A 211 18.79 24.61 -10.31
C ILE A 211 18.27 23.54 -9.33
N LYS A 212 16.99 23.61 -8.95
CA LYS A 212 16.36 22.69 -8.00
C LYS A 212 15.67 21.51 -8.70
N ALA A 213 15.51 21.56 -10.02
CA ALA A 213 14.75 20.59 -10.79
C ALA A 213 15.59 19.37 -11.20
N LYS A 214 15.28 18.23 -10.61
CA LYS A 214 15.81 16.92 -11.06
C LYS A 214 14.84 16.31 -12.08
N LYS A 215 15.19 16.43 -13.37
CA LYS A 215 14.33 16.03 -14.52
C LYS A 215 14.36 14.51 -14.80
N ASN A 216 15.49 13.86 -14.58
CA ASN A 216 15.73 12.46 -14.98
C ASN A 216 15.51 11.43 -13.87
N VAL A 217 14.63 11.73 -12.90
CA VAL A 217 14.36 10.85 -11.75
C VAL A 217 12.87 10.58 -11.59
N PHE A 218 12.47 9.39 -11.17
CA PHE A 218 11.07 8.99 -10.97
C PHE A 218 10.90 8.26 -9.64
N LEU A 219 9.66 8.22 -9.16
CA LEU A 219 9.33 7.54 -7.92
C LEU A 219 9.23 6.03 -8.16
N VAL A 220 9.89 5.25 -7.30
CA VAL A 220 9.88 3.79 -7.32
C VAL A 220 9.43 3.23 -5.97
N TRP A 221 8.90 2.01 -5.99
CA TRP A 221 8.54 1.23 -4.80
C TRP A 221 8.92 -0.25 -4.98
N ASN A 222 8.86 -1.05 -3.91
CA ASN A 222 9.14 -2.49 -3.97
C ASN A 222 7.95 -3.35 -4.42
N ILE A 223 7.02 -2.79 -5.18
CA ILE A 223 5.81 -3.50 -5.64
C ILE A 223 5.87 -3.70 -7.14
N ASN A 224 5.97 -4.96 -7.56
CA ASN A 224 5.92 -5.36 -8.96
C ASN A 224 4.48 -5.72 -9.35
N ARG A 225 4.10 -5.43 -10.59
CA ARG A 225 2.76 -5.76 -11.13
C ARG A 225 2.92 -6.74 -12.28
N ILE A 226 2.25 -7.88 -12.20
CA ILE A 226 2.25 -8.90 -13.24
C ILE A 226 0.83 -9.31 -13.61
N SER A 227 0.63 -9.71 -14.85
CA SER A 227 -0.63 -10.29 -15.31
C SER A 227 -0.53 -11.82 -15.29
N VAL A 228 -1.49 -12.48 -14.66
CA VAL A 228 -1.53 -13.93 -14.47
C VAL A 228 -2.87 -14.47 -14.93
N GLN A 229 -2.86 -15.62 -15.62
CA GLN A 229 -4.07 -16.32 -16.02
C GLN A 229 -4.50 -17.31 -14.93
N SER A 230 -5.81 -17.47 -14.74
CA SER A 230 -6.40 -18.46 -13.84
C SER A 230 -7.17 -19.55 -14.57
N GLU A 231 -7.26 -20.72 -13.95
CA GLU A 231 -8.25 -21.75 -14.25
C GLU A 231 -9.47 -21.56 -13.33
N ASP A 232 -10.69 -21.62 -13.88
CA ASP A 232 -11.93 -21.47 -13.10
C ASP A 232 -12.64 -22.80 -12.87
N PHE A 233 -13.19 -22.93 -11.66
CA PHE A 233 -13.98 -24.06 -11.21
C PHE A 233 -15.25 -23.53 -10.55
N VAL A 234 -16.40 -24.08 -10.92
CA VAL A 234 -17.67 -23.74 -10.27
C VAL A 234 -17.96 -24.77 -9.20
N GLN A 235 -18.09 -24.32 -7.95
CA GLN A 235 -18.49 -25.16 -6.84
C GLN A 235 -19.90 -24.75 -6.38
N PRO A 236 -20.92 -25.60 -6.57
CA PRO A 236 -22.23 -25.37 -5.97
C PRO A 236 -22.13 -25.54 -4.45
N ASP A 237 -22.65 -24.56 -3.71
CA ASP A 237 -22.92 -24.61 -2.26
C ASP A 237 -24.45 -24.70 -2.07
N GLU A 238 -24.91 -25.17 -0.90
CA GLU A 238 -26.35 -25.45 -0.66
C GLU A 238 -27.25 -24.22 -0.89
N GLU A 239 -26.70 -23.01 -0.66
CA GLU A 239 -27.44 -21.74 -0.76
C GLU A 239 -26.92 -20.79 -1.86
N ARG A 240 -25.73 -21.05 -2.45
CA ARG A 240 -25.09 -20.11 -3.38
C ARG A 240 -24.16 -20.79 -4.38
N ILE A 241 -23.91 -20.12 -5.50
CA ILE A 241 -22.88 -20.52 -6.46
C ILE A 241 -21.57 -19.85 -6.06
N VAL A 242 -20.53 -20.64 -5.78
CA VAL A 242 -19.18 -20.13 -5.50
C VAL A 242 -18.29 -20.44 -6.69
N TYR A 243 -17.66 -19.40 -7.24
CA TYR A 243 -16.64 -19.52 -8.26
C TYR A 243 -15.27 -19.56 -7.58
N LYS A 244 -14.48 -20.58 -7.91
CA LYS A 244 -13.10 -20.76 -7.46
C LYS A 244 -12.16 -20.55 -8.63
N TYR A 245 -11.20 -19.66 -8.48
CA TYR A 245 -10.16 -19.39 -9.47
C TYR A 245 -8.82 -19.83 -8.91
N ARG A 246 -8.10 -20.70 -9.62
CA ARG A 246 -6.73 -21.08 -9.31
C ARG A 246 -5.79 -20.32 -10.25
N LEU A 247 -4.93 -19.48 -9.70
CA LEU A 247 -3.98 -18.70 -10.49
C LEU A 247 -2.73 -19.53 -10.79
N ASP A 248 -2.23 -19.45 -12.03
CA ASP A 248 -0.95 -20.05 -12.43
C ASP A 248 0.20 -19.17 -11.93
N TYR A 249 0.46 -19.24 -10.63
CA TYR A 249 1.49 -18.47 -9.97
C TYR A 249 2.17 -19.27 -8.87
N ASN A 250 3.39 -19.70 -9.16
CA ASN A 250 4.13 -20.65 -8.32
C ASN A 250 5.18 -19.98 -7.43
N GLN A 251 5.23 -18.65 -7.40
CA GLN A 251 6.21 -17.94 -6.58
C GLN A 251 5.70 -17.77 -5.14
N ASN A 252 6.57 -18.08 -4.18
CA ASN A 252 6.29 -17.88 -2.77
C ASN A 252 6.59 -16.43 -2.34
N ARG A 253 5.82 -15.48 -2.89
CA ARG A 253 5.89 -14.05 -2.55
C ARG A 253 4.63 -13.57 -1.86
N ASN A 254 4.74 -12.42 -1.22
CA ASN A 254 3.63 -11.71 -0.62
C ASN A 254 2.94 -10.94 -1.72
N ILE A 255 1.63 -11.12 -1.82
CA ILE A 255 0.88 -10.63 -2.97
C ILE A 255 -0.45 -10.02 -2.55
N LEU A 256 -0.94 -9.12 -3.41
CA LEU A 256 -2.33 -8.76 -3.50
C LEU A 256 -2.83 -9.06 -4.91
N ILE A 257 -4.13 -9.32 -5.05
CA ILE A 257 -4.73 -9.71 -6.31
C ILE A 257 -5.83 -8.74 -6.66
N ASN A 258 -5.89 -8.35 -7.94
CA ASN A 258 -7.03 -7.66 -8.51
C ASN A 258 -7.58 -8.40 -9.73
N SER A 259 -8.90 -8.39 -9.88
CA SER A 259 -9.54 -8.90 -11.10
C SER A 259 -9.62 -7.79 -12.15
N SER A 260 -9.36 -8.12 -13.41
CA SER A 260 -9.42 -7.14 -14.51
C SER A 260 -10.78 -6.45 -14.69
N ASN A 261 -11.89 -7.10 -14.29
CA ASN A 261 -13.23 -6.52 -14.37
C ASN A 261 -13.68 -5.84 -13.06
N ASN A 262 -12.79 -5.73 -12.06
CA ASN A 262 -13.03 -5.10 -10.76
C ASN A 262 -14.22 -5.64 -9.94
N LYS A 263 -14.78 -6.80 -10.27
CA LYS A 263 -15.85 -7.40 -9.46
C LYS A 263 -15.34 -7.84 -8.07
N PRO A 264 -16.24 -7.94 -7.07
CA PRO A 264 -15.85 -8.34 -5.72
C PRO A 264 -15.52 -9.82 -5.65
N PHE A 265 -14.55 -10.15 -4.82
CA PHE A 265 -14.27 -11.50 -4.33
C PHE A 265 -14.15 -11.41 -2.81
N PHE A 266 -14.30 -12.54 -2.11
CA PHE A 266 -14.39 -12.51 -0.65
C PHE A 266 -13.29 -13.29 0.06
N LEU A 267 -12.51 -14.11 -0.66
CA LEU A 267 -11.41 -14.85 -0.06
C LEU A 267 -10.27 -15.07 -1.04
N VAL A 268 -9.04 -14.89 -0.54
CA VAL A 268 -7.79 -15.23 -1.22
C VAL A 268 -6.95 -16.05 -0.25
N TYR A 269 -6.53 -17.25 -0.67
CA TYR A 269 -5.72 -18.14 0.16
C TYR A 269 -4.74 -18.96 -0.68
N ARG A 270 -3.69 -19.48 -0.05
CA ARG A 270 -2.80 -20.46 -0.67
C ARG A 270 -3.16 -21.87 -0.20
N ASP A 271 -3.27 -22.82 -1.13
CA ASP A 271 -3.46 -24.24 -0.78
C ASP A 271 -2.12 -24.92 -0.42
N GLU A 272 -2.17 -26.19 -0.01
CA GLU A 272 -0.95 -26.97 0.33
C GLU A 272 0.08 -27.07 -0.80
N ALA A 273 -0.36 -26.97 -2.05
CA ALA A 273 0.53 -26.95 -3.21
C ALA A 273 1.03 -25.53 -3.52
N GLU A 274 0.83 -24.58 -2.59
CA GLU A 274 1.18 -23.16 -2.67
C GLU A 274 0.49 -22.38 -3.80
N ASN A 275 -0.53 -22.99 -4.44
CA ASN A 275 -1.30 -22.29 -5.47
C ASN A 275 -2.21 -21.26 -4.83
N ILE A 276 -2.36 -20.14 -5.51
CA ILE A 276 -3.27 -19.09 -5.07
C ILE A 276 -4.66 -19.40 -5.58
N ASN A 277 -5.61 -19.36 -4.64
CA ASN A 277 -7.01 -19.59 -4.90
C ASN A 277 -7.81 -18.34 -4.51
N VAL A 278 -8.71 -17.91 -5.40
CA VAL A 278 -9.63 -16.79 -5.19
C VAL A 278 -11.06 -17.30 -5.23
N LEU A 279 -11.87 -16.94 -4.24
CA LEU A 279 -13.29 -17.28 -4.18
C LEU A 279 -14.18 -16.05 -4.38
N SER A 280 -15.18 -16.18 -5.25
CA SER A 280 -16.16 -15.13 -5.52
C SER A 280 -17.58 -15.70 -5.67
N ASN A 281 -18.58 -14.87 -5.34
CA ASN A 281 -19.99 -15.18 -5.62
C ASN A 281 -20.40 -14.83 -7.06
N GLU A 282 -19.56 -14.08 -7.77
CA GLU A 282 -19.81 -13.63 -9.13
C GLU A 282 -18.75 -14.15 -10.09
N LYS A 283 -19.15 -14.43 -11.33
CA LYS A 283 -18.22 -14.83 -12.38
C LYS A 283 -17.25 -13.68 -12.70
N GLN A 284 -15.96 -13.95 -12.50
CA GLN A 284 -14.80 -13.10 -12.79
C GLN A 284 -14.21 -13.39 -14.17
N ASP A 285 -13.32 -12.51 -14.61
CA ASP A 285 -12.46 -12.76 -15.77
C ASP A 285 -11.33 -13.73 -15.39
N LEU A 286 -10.72 -14.36 -16.40
CA LEU A 286 -9.62 -15.29 -16.20
C LEU A 286 -8.24 -14.62 -16.11
N ILE A 287 -8.17 -13.32 -16.34
CA ILE A 287 -6.95 -12.52 -16.23
C ILE A 287 -6.99 -11.77 -14.91
N TRP A 288 -5.92 -11.90 -14.15
CA TRP A 288 -5.73 -11.30 -12.85
C TRP A 288 -4.46 -10.44 -12.86
N GLU A 289 -4.50 -9.33 -12.15
CA GLU A 289 -3.33 -8.53 -11.83
C GLU A 289 -2.83 -8.94 -10.45
N VAL A 290 -1.58 -9.42 -10.38
CA VAL A 290 -0.92 -9.77 -9.13
C VAL A 290 0.09 -8.68 -8.80
N TRP A 291 -0.05 -8.12 -7.60
CA TRP A 291 0.83 -7.10 -7.04
C TRP A 291 1.78 -7.81 -6.07
N GLU A 292 3.02 -8.04 -6.52
CA GLU A 292 4.05 -8.75 -5.77
C GLU A 292 4.89 -7.77 -4.93
N PHE A 293 5.08 -8.09 -3.66
CA PHE A 293 5.90 -7.31 -2.75
C PHE A 293 7.29 -7.92 -2.69
N MET A 294 8.26 -7.18 -3.21
CA MET A 294 9.66 -7.59 -3.30
C MET A 294 10.37 -7.38 -1.96
N ASP A 295 11.23 -8.32 -1.59
CA ASP A 295 12.09 -8.18 -0.41
C ASP A 295 13.16 -7.12 -0.67
N PHE A 296 13.25 -6.16 0.23
CA PHE A 296 14.18 -5.04 0.18
C PHE A 296 15.17 -5.06 1.35
N SER A 297 15.29 -6.19 2.07
CA SER A 297 16.19 -6.31 3.21
C SER A 297 17.68 -6.23 2.83
N ASN A 298 18.04 -6.60 1.59
CA ASN A 298 19.41 -6.72 1.11
C ASN A 298 19.62 -6.01 -0.24
N ILE A 299 19.44 -4.70 -0.28
CA ILE A 299 19.70 -3.90 -1.49
C ILE A 299 21.21 -3.68 -1.62
N LYS A 300 21.80 -4.24 -2.69
CA LYS A 300 23.27 -4.28 -2.90
C LYS A 300 23.91 -2.90 -2.95
N TYR A 301 23.28 -1.96 -3.65
CA TYR A 301 23.82 -0.63 -3.93
C TYR A 301 23.10 0.48 -3.14
N GLU A 302 22.49 0.15 -2.00
CA GLU A 302 21.69 1.11 -1.21
C GLU A 302 22.49 2.38 -0.85
N LYS A 303 23.79 2.24 -0.55
CA LYS A 303 24.65 3.36 -0.15
C LYS A 303 25.06 4.28 -1.30
N GLU A 304 24.88 3.84 -2.54
CA GLU A 304 25.24 4.58 -3.75
C GLU A 304 24.04 5.33 -4.33
N LEU A 305 22.85 5.19 -3.74
CA LEU A 305 21.65 5.89 -4.17
C LEU A 305 21.72 7.37 -3.81
N ASP A 306 21.31 8.22 -4.76
CA ASP A 306 21.15 9.66 -4.57
C ASP A 306 20.07 9.99 -3.52
N PHE A 307 19.11 9.09 -3.34
CA PHE A 307 17.98 9.24 -2.43
C PHE A 307 17.88 8.07 -1.47
N LYS A 308 17.70 8.41 -0.18
CA LYS A 308 17.52 7.45 0.90
C LYS A 308 16.21 6.69 0.74
N ILE A 309 16.22 5.40 1.04
CA ILE A 309 15.00 4.60 1.04
C ILE A 309 14.22 4.85 2.33
N TYR A 310 12.93 5.15 2.17
CA TYR A 310 12.00 5.24 3.30
C TYR A 310 10.98 4.10 3.19
N SER A 311 10.74 3.41 4.30
CA SER A 311 9.80 2.29 4.35
C SER A 311 8.88 2.39 5.56
N ASN A 312 7.80 1.62 5.52
CA ASN A 312 6.92 1.35 6.66
C ASN A 312 7.25 0.02 7.35
N ALA A 313 8.40 -0.60 7.05
CA ALA A 313 8.81 -1.84 7.71
C ALA A 313 9.10 -1.62 9.19
N GLN A 314 8.52 -2.50 10.01
CA GLN A 314 8.81 -2.56 11.43
C GLN A 314 9.84 -3.65 11.73
N ILE A 315 10.77 -3.34 12.64
CA ILE A 315 11.80 -4.27 13.12
C ILE A 315 11.15 -5.44 13.88
N ASN A 316 10.06 -5.19 14.62
CA ASN A 316 9.34 -6.18 15.42
C ASN A 316 7.81 -5.93 15.45
N GLU A 317 7.06 -6.53 14.51
CA GLU A 317 5.60 -6.36 14.38
C GLU A 317 4.79 -6.89 15.58
N ARG A 318 5.36 -7.83 16.37
CA ARG A 318 4.72 -8.35 17.59
C ARG A 318 4.42 -7.26 18.63
N ILE A 319 5.08 -6.11 18.53
CA ILE A 319 4.90 -4.99 19.47
C ILE A 319 3.55 -4.28 19.22
N VAL A 320 3.04 -4.28 17.98
CA VAL A 320 1.82 -3.54 17.61
C VAL A 320 0.56 -4.42 17.70
N ASN A 321 0.68 -5.73 17.45
CA ASN A 321 -0.44 -6.69 17.63
C ASN A 321 -0.84 -6.95 19.09
N LEU A 322 -0.25 -6.22 20.06
CA LEU A 322 -0.75 -6.18 21.42
C LEU A 322 -2.03 -5.31 21.45
N ASN A 323 -3.13 -5.94 21.06
CA ASN A 323 -4.48 -5.47 21.31
C ASN A 323 -4.57 -4.88 22.73
N ASN A 324 -4.94 -3.60 22.77
CA ASN A 324 -5.38 -2.84 23.94
C ASN A 324 -4.29 -2.34 24.90
N LYS A 325 -3.83 -1.10 24.64
CA LYS A 325 -3.56 0.00 25.60
C LYS A 325 -2.24 0.75 25.33
N ILE A 326 -1.96 1.25 24.13
CA ILE A 326 -0.97 2.34 24.02
C ILE A 326 -1.58 3.60 24.61
N ARG A 327 -1.24 3.91 25.87
CA ARG A 327 -1.65 5.16 26.55
C ARG A 327 -0.49 5.81 27.29
N THR A 328 0.69 5.23 27.23
CA THR A 328 1.85 5.70 27.98
C THR A 328 2.97 6.19 27.06
N LYS A 329 3.81 7.08 27.60
CA LYS A 329 5.05 7.53 26.96
C LYS A 329 5.97 6.38 26.54
N VAL A 330 6.00 5.30 27.33
CA VAL A 330 6.86 4.14 27.05
C VAL A 330 6.36 3.41 25.81
N GLU A 331 5.05 3.22 25.67
CA GLU A 331 4.47 2.55 24.52
C GLU A 331 4.58 3.37 23.24
N LEU A 332 4.35 4.69 23.30
CA LEU A 332 4.60 5.55 22.14
C LEU A 332 6.07 5.53 21.71
N ASN A 333 7.01 5.47 22.65
CA ASN A 333 8.43 5.26 22.32
C ASN A 333 8.70 3.85 21.75
N ARG A 334 8.04 2.80 22.24
CA ARG A 334 8.15 1.45 21.66
C ARG A 334 7.62 1.41 20.22
N PHE A 335 6.50 2.09 19.99
CA PHE A 335 5.90 2.23 18.67
C PHE A 335 6.82 3.03 17.72
N LEU A 336 7.33 4.18 18.16
CA LEU A 336 8.33 4.95 17.42
C LEU A 336 9.57 4.10 17.09
N ASN A 337 10.16 3.43 18.09
CA ASN A 337 11.33 2.58 17.91
C ASN A 337 11.06 1.27 17.13
N SER A 338 9.79 0.94 16.86
CA SER A 338 9.46 -0.21 16.02
C SER A 338 9.87 0.03 14.57
N TYR A 339 9.96 1.30 14.15
CA TYR A 339 10.40 1.69 12.81
C TYR A 339 11.87 2.09 12.80
N ARG A 340 12.63 1.51 11.88
CA ARG A 340 14.06 1.82 11.72
C ARG A 340 14.31 3.30 11.35
N ILE A 341 13.40 3.92 10.60
CA ILE A 341 13.51 5.32 10.17
C ILE A 341 13.52 6.34 11.33
N PHE A 342 13.04 5.94 12.51
CA PHE A 342 13.02 6.81 13.70
C PHE A 342 14.15 6.51 14.68
N GLU A 343 15.16 5.74 14.25
CA GLU A 343 16.33 5.44 15.09
C GLU A 343 16.94 6.72 15.67
N GLY A 344 17.06 6.75 16.99
CA GLY A 344 17.54 7.90 17.75
C GLY A 344 16.46 8.87 18.23
N LEU A 345 15.31 8.97 17.57
CA LEU A 345 14.22 9.86 18.00
C LEU A 345 13.53 9.33 19.26
N LYS A 346 13.04 10.25 20.09
CA LYS A 346 12.34 9.91 21.34
C LYS A 346 11.21 10.90 21.62
N VAL A 347 10.07 10.38 22.05
CA VAL A 347 9.00 11.19 22.62
C VAL A 347 9.48 11.70 23.99
N ASP A 348 9.63 13.03 24.13
CA ASP A 348 10.04 13.70 25.36
C ASP A 348 8.84 13.94 26.30
N LYS A 349 7.75 14.50 25.78
CA LYS A 349 6.54 14.78 26.57
C LYS A 349 5.28 14.52 25.76
N ILE A 350 4.21 14.17 26.48
CA ILE A 350 2.87 13.97 25.94
C ILE A 350 1.92 14.77 26.81
N TYR A 351 1.02 15.52 26.18
CA TYR A 351 -0.03 16.24 26.86
C TYR A 351 -1.39 15.83 26.29
N PRO A 352 -2.40 15.57 27.13
CA PRO A 352 -3.69 15.02 26.72
C PRO A 352 -4.65 16.07 26.13
N GLU A 353 -4.12 17.19 25.64
CA GLU A 353 -4.86 18.29 25.02
C GLU A 353 -3.97 19.06 24.03
N ILE A 354 -4.62 19.91 23.21
CA ILE A 354 -3.95 20.85 22.30
C ILE A 354 -4.01 22.23 22.94
N PHE A 355 -2.85 22.85 23.13
CA PHE A 355 -2.74 24.14 23.81
C PHE A 355 -2.84 25.30 22.83
N ASN A 356 -3.65 26.29 23.18
CA ASN A 356 -3.70 27.56 22.47
C ASN A 356 -2.40 28.35 22.69
N GLY A 357 -1.84 28.92 21.62
CA GLY A 357 -0.57 29.68 21.66
C GLY A 357 0.70 28.85 21.44
N THR A 358 0.61 27.52 21.41
CA THR A 358 1.73 26.65 21.00
C THR A 358 1.81 26.58 19.47
N LYS A 359 3.02 26.73 18.92
CA LYS A 359 3.28 26.50 17.49
C LYS A 359 3.44 24.99 17.24
N TYR A 360 2.74 24.50 16.23
CA TYR A 360 2.73 23.09 15.85
C TYR A 360 3.28 22.94 14.43
N LEU A 361 3.93 21.80 14.16
CA LEU A 361 4.33 21.46 12.80
C LEU A 361 3.11 21.32 11.90
N LYS A 362 3.23 21.80 10.67
CA LYS A 362 2.24 21.55 9.62
C LYS A 362 2.49 20.17 9.03
N LEU A 363 1.78 19.18 9.57
CA LEU A 363 1.91 17.78 9.14
C LEU A 363 0.86 17.45 8.08
N LYS A 364 1.24 16.61 7.12
CA LYS A 364 0.30 16.06 6.12
C LYS A 364 -0.34 14.79 6.66
N LYS A 365 -1.65 14.65 6.45
CA LYS A 365 -2.37 13.39 6.70
C LYS A 365 -2.14 12.45 5.50
N LEU A 366 -1.34 11.41 5.67
CA LEU A 366 -0.98 10.47 4.58
C LEU A 366 -2.14 9.52 4.23
N ASN A 367 -3.07 9.32 5.16
CA ASN A 367 -4.23 8.43 5.02
C ASN A 367 -5.54 9.21 4.78
N GLU A 368 -5.50 10.40 4.18
CA GLU A 368 -6.69 11.25 4.01
C GLU A 368 -7.82 10.61 3.20
N PHE A 369 -7.50 9.63 2.36
CA PHE A 369 -8.47 8.87 1.56
C PHE A 369 -9.23 7.81 2.36
N ILE A 370 -8.77 7.46 3.56
CA ILE A 370 -9.41 6.47 4.42
C ILE A 370 -10.64 7.11 5.07
N LYS A 371 -11.80 6.48 4.86
CA LYS A 371 -13.06 6.87 5.50
C LYS A 371 -13.61 5.66 6.23
N PHE A 372 -13.78 5.78 7.54
CA PHE A 372 -14.42 4.75 8.34
C PHE A 372 -15.92 5.05 8.45
N ASP A 373 -16.77 4.04 8.29
CA ASP A 373 -18.22 4.19 8.44
C ASP A 373 -18.63 4.64 9.86
N PHE A 374 -17.77 4.37 10.84
CA PHE A 374 -17.93 4.75 12.25
C PHE A 374 -16.92 5.80 12.69
N ASP A 375 -16.39 6.62 11.78
CA ASP A 375 -15.45 7.67 12.17
C ASP A 375 -16.11 8.67 13.13
N LEU A 376 -15.37 9.05 14.16
CA LEU A 376 -15.82 10.08 15.09
C LEU A 376 -15.79 11.43 14.39
N ASP A 377 -16.81 12.26 14.60
CA ASP A 377 -16.75 13.69 14.25
C ASP A 377 -15.46 14.28 14.84
N GLU A 378 -14.73 15.11 14.09
CA GLU A 378 -13.47 15.71 14.58
C GLU A 378 -13.65 16.43 15.92
N ARG A 379 -14.85 16.96 16.20
CA ARG A 379 -15.20 17.60 17.48
C ARG A 379 -15.25 16.65 18.67
N LEU A 380 -15.40 15.35 18.42
CA LEU A 380 -15.43 14.30 19.44
C LEU A 380 -14.06 13.65 19.66
N LYS A 381 -13.08 13.92 18.77
CA LYS A 381 -11.72 13.38 18.91
C LYS A 381 -10.95 14.14 19.99
N GLN A 382 -10.21 13.41 20.83
CA GLN A 382 -9.38 14.04 21.85
C GLN A 382 -8.06 14.50 21.24
N GLY A 383 -7.73 15.78 21.41
CA GLY A 383 -6.45 16.33 20.99
C GLY A 383 -5.30 15.84 21.86
N VAL A 384 -4.16 15.51 21.26
CA VAL A 384 -2.95 15.07 21.96
C VAL A 384 -1.75 15.85 21.43
N THR A 385 -1.02 16.54 22.31
CA THR A 385 0.22 17.21 21.95
C THR A 385 1.43 16.33 22.25
N LEU A 386 2.28 16.13 21.25
CA LEU A 386 3.53 15.39 21.33
C LEU A 386 4.72 16.36 21.24
N LYS A 387 5.65 16.22 22.18
CA LYS A 387 6.97 16.83 22.10
C LYS A 387 7.98 15.73 21.80
N ILE A 388 8.62 15.80 20.65
CA ILE A 388 9.56 14.78 20.17
C ILE A 388 10.92 15.45 20.08
N LYS A 389 11.91 14.86 20.76
CA LYS A 389 13.27 15.39 20.76
C LYS A 389 13.84 15.26 19.35
N ASN A 390 14.01 16.40 18.69
CA ASN A 390 14.69 16.45 17.42
C ASN A 390 16.20 16.30 17.63
N ASN A 391 16.81 15.27 17.05
CA ASN A 391 18.25 15.02 17.13
C ASN A 391 19.01 15.78 16.02
N ASN A 392 18.82 17.09 15.93
CA ASN A 392 19.40 17.94 14.88
C ASN A 392 19.00 17.55 13.44
N ILE A 393 17.85 16.89 13.27
CA ILE A 393 17.30 16.62 11.93
C ILE A 393 16.83 17.96 11.34
N PRO A 394 17.09 18.24 10.05
CA PRO A 394 16.53 19.41 9.37
C PRO A 394 15.00 19.46 9.46
N LYS A 395 14.44 20.68 9.54
CA LYS A 395 12.99 20.87 9.72
C LYS A 395 12.15 20.16 8.66
N GLU A 396 12.56 20.24 7.40
CA GLU A 396 11.83 19.65 6.27
C GLU A 396 11.77 18.13 6.34
N GLU A 397 12.91 17.48 6.64
CA GLU A 397 12.97 16.03 6.86
C GLU A 397 12.13 15.63 8.07
N PHE A 398 12.24 16.37 9.17
CA PHE A 398 11.50 16.07 10.40
C PHE A 398 9.98 16.18 10.20
N VAL A 399 9.50 17.20 9.48
CA VAL A 399 8.07 17.34 9.14
C VAL A 399 7.55 16.12 8.38
N LYS A 400 8.31 15.60 7.41
CA LYS A 400 7.93 14.42 6.63
C LYS A 400 7.91 13.15 7.49
N LEU A 401 8.93 12.95 8.31
CA LEU A 401 9.00 11.85 9.28
C LEU A 401 7.81 11.89 10.26
N MET A 402 7.50 13.08 10.79
CA MET A 402 6.38 13.25 11.72
C MET A 402 5.01 13.12 11.03
N SER A 403 4.89 13.49 9.75
CA SER A 403 3.67 13.28 8.97
C SER A 403 3.36 11.78 8.83
N PHE A 404 4.38 10.96 8.57
CA PHE A 404 4.24 9.50 8.58
C PHE A 404 3.88 8.98 9.98
N PHE A 405 4.63 9.38 11.01
CA PHE A 405 4.39 8.93 12.39
C PHE A 405 2.97 9.24 12.88
N VAL A 406 2.52 10.47 12.71
CA VAL A 406 1.19 10.92 13.13
C VAL A 406 0.10 10.23 12.32
N SER A 407 0.26 10.06 11.01
CA SER A 407 -0.74 9.37 10.18
C SER A 407 -0.92 7.91 10.58
N GLU A 408 0.16 7.22 10.95
CA GLU A 408 0.07 5.85 11.46
C GLU A 408 -0.52 5.78 12.88
N LEU A 409 -0.21 6.76 13.75
CA LEU A 409 -0.84 6.87 15.06
C LEU A 409 -2.35 7.15 14.95
N GLU A 410 -2.76 8.05 14.08
CA GLU A 410 -4.18 8.37 13.85
C GLU A 410 -4.92 7.19 13.21
N TYR A 411 -4.25 6.41 12.35
CA TYR A 411 -4.82 5.16 11.82
C TYR A 411 -5.00 4.11 12.93
N SER A 412 -4.01 3.96 13.82
CA SER A 412 -4.05 3.02 14.95
C SER A 412 -5.00 3.47 16.07
N TYR A 413 -5.21 4.79 16.22
CA TYR A 413 -6.00 5.41 17.26
C TYR A 413 -6.92 6.52 16.70
N PRO A 414 -7.99 6.14 15.97
CA PRO A 414 -8.85 7.09 15.27
C PRO A 414 -9.59 8.08 16.20
N GLN A 415 -9.63 7.79 17.51
CA GLN A 415 -10.21 8.66 18.54
C GLN A 415 -9.35 9.87 18.94
N TYR A 416 -8.08 9.92 18.51
CA TYR A 416 -7.16 11.01 18.87
C TYR A 416 -6.79 11.84 17.63
N ASN A 417 -6.51 13.12 17.87
CA ASN A 417 -5.89 14.01 16.90
C ASN A 417 -4.53 14.42 17.44
N PHE A 418 -3.46 13.97 16.80
CA PHE A 418 -2.10 14.20 17.31
C PHE A 418 -1.47 15.43 16.66
N LYS A 419 -0.87 16.30 17.48
CA LYS A 419 -0.07 17.43 17.02
C LYS A 419 1.33 17.37 17.59
N VAL A 420 2.33 17.64 16.75
CA VAL A 420 3.73 17.70 17.17
C VAL A 420 4.15 19.16 17.33
N VAL A 421 4.75 19.50 18.47
CA VAL A 421 5.26 20.86 18.76
C VAL A 421 6.37 21.21 17.76
N ASP A 422 6.33 22.43 17.22
CA ASP A 422 7.39 22.96 16.36
C ASP A 422 8.54 23.49 17.22
N GLU A 423 9.57 22.68 17.44
CA GLU A 423 10.78 23.06 18.20
C GLU A 423 11.76 23.93 17.40
N TYR A 424 11.48 24.21 16.12
CA TYR A 424 12.36 25.00 15.25
C TYR A 424 12.00 26.48 15.23
N VAL A 425 10.90 26.85 15.88
CA VAL A 425 10.46 28.25 15.94
C VAL A 425 10.59 28.70 17.39
N GLU A 426 11.45 29.69 17.60
CA GLU A 426 11.55 30.41 18.88
C GLU A 426 10.25 31.13 19.25
#